data_AF-A0A957VAQ8-F1
#
_entry.id   AF-A0A957VAQ8-F1
#
_cell.length_a   1.000
_cell.length_b   1.000
_cell.length_c   1.000
_cell.angle_alpha   90.00
_cell.angle_beta   90.00
_cell.angle_gamma   90.00
#
_symmetry.space_group_name_H-M   'P 1'
#
loop_
_entity.id
_entity.type
_entity.pdbx_description
1 polymer ?
#
loop_
_entity_poly.entity_id
_entity_poly.type
_entity_poly.pdbx_seq_one_letter_code
_entity_poly.pdbx_strand_id
1 'polypeptide(L)' 'MTPQHSLDVVPDDPDDNKFIECALEGRANFIVTRDSDLLRLNQYQSIEIVDDEAFLAVIVK' A
#
# COMPACT_ATOMS: atom_id res chain seq x y z
N MET A 1 -1.34 -7.10 -23.24
CA MET A 1 -0.43 -7.62 -22.20
C MET A 1 -1.32 -8.06 -21.06
N THR A 2 -1.37 -9.35 -20.75
CA THR A 2 -2.13 -9.88 -19.59
C THR A 2 -1.19 -9.91 -18.40
N PRO A 3 -1.51 -9.23 -17.27
CA PRO A 3 -0.69 -9.31 -16.07
C PRO A 3 -0.60 -10.77 -15.64
N GLN A 4 0.62 -11.25 -15.40
CA GLN A 4 0.89 -12.68 -15.29
C GLN A 4 0.62 -13.19 -13.86
N HIS A 5 0.53 -12.30 -12.87
CA HIS A 5 0.29 -12.57 -11.46
C HIS A 5 -0.47 -11.38 -10.87
N SER A 6 -1.71 -11.57 -10.42
CA SER A 6 -2.40 -10.59 -9.56
C SER A 6 -1.88 -10.77 -8.15
N LEU A 7 -1.50 -9.67 -7.49
CA LEU A 7 -1.32 -9.71 -6.04
C LEU A 7 -2.68 -9.99 -5.39
N ASP A 8 -2.70 -10.87 -4.38
CA ASP A 8 -3.88 -11.15 -3.56
C ASP A 8 -3.51 -10.86 -2.10
N VAL A 9 -3.41 -9.57 -1.80
CA VAL A 9 -2.93 -9.04 -0.52
C VAL A 9 -4.06 -8.36 0.22
N VAL A 10 -5.00 -7.76 -0.50
CA VAL A 10 -6.23 -7.18 0.04
C VAL A 10 -7.40 -8.11 -0.31
N PRO A 11 -7.65 -9.18 0.49
CA PRO A 11 -8.66 -10.18 0.15
C PRO A 11 -10.09 -9.64 0.26
N ASP A 12 -10.31 -8.63 1.11
CA ASP A 12 -11.60 -7.99 1.33
C ASP A 12 -11.96 -7.00 0.20
N ASP A 13 -10.95 -6.43 -0.49
CA ASP A 13 -11.09 -5.61 -1.70
C ASP A 13 -9.94 -5.88 -2.70
N PRO A 14 -10.10 -6.87 -3.61
CA PRO A 14 -9.07 -7.20 -4.57
C PRO A 14 -8.68 -6.06 -5.54
N ASP A 15 -9.53 -5.04 -5.72
CA ASP A 15 -9.23 -3.90 -6.58
C ASP A 15 -8.13 -3.01 -5.98
N ASP A 16 -7.88 -3.10 -4.67
CA ASP A 16 -6.84 -2.33 -3.99
C ASP A 16 -5.43 -2.89 -4.15
N ASN A 17 -5.30 -4.13 -4.63
CA ASN A 17 -3.99 -4.73 -4.95
C ASN A 17 -3.18 -3.89 -5.95
N LYS A 18 -3.87 -3.12 -6.83
CA LYS A 18 -3.22 -2.19 -7.77
C LYS A 18 -2.36 -1.13 -7.07
N PHE A 19 -2.72 -0.71 -5.85
CA PHE A 19 -1.95 0.28 -5.10
C PHE A 19 -0.66 -0.33 -4.56
N ILE A 20 -0.73 -1.59 -4.11
CA ILE A 20 0.45 -2.36 -3.69
C ILE A 20 1.37 -2.62 -4.89
N GLU A 21 0.81 -3.07 -6.02
CA GLU A 21 1.54 -3.28 -7.28
C GLU A 21 2.26 -2.00 -7.73
N CYS A 22 1.54 -0.86 -7.74
CA CYS A 22 2.12 0.43 -8.09
C CYS A 22 3.26 0.84 -7.15
N ALA A 23 3.09 0.65 -5.84
CA ALA A 23 4.12 0.97 -4.87
C ALA A 23 5.37 0.09 -5.03
N LEU A 24 5.20 -1.20 -5.32
CA LEU A 24 6.32 -2.12 -5.59
C LEU A 24 7.07 -1.73 -6.87
N GLU A 25 6.35 -1.50 -7.98
CA GLU A 25 6.94 -1.09 -9.26
C GLU A 25 7.64 0.26 -9.13
N GLY A 26 7.02 1.20 -8.41
CA GLY A 26 7.55 2.53 -8.12
C GLY A 26 8.65 2.55 -7.05
N ARG A 27 8.94 1.41 -6.40
CA ARG A 27 9.86 1.31 -5.26
C ARG A 27 9.56 2.33 -4.16
N ALA A 28 8.27 2.56 -3.90
CA ALA A 28 7.83 3.47 -2.86
C ALA A 28 8.19 2.91 -1.48
N ASN A 29 8.48 3.80 -0.53
CA ASN A 29 8.65 3.43 0.87
C ASN A 29 7.34 3.46 1.66
N PHE A 30 6.36 4.24 1.18
CA PHE A 30 5.09 4.46 1.88
C PHE A 30 3.92 4.42 0.91
N ILE A 31 2.81 3.85 1.37
CA ILE A 31 1.45 4.11 0.87
C ILE A 31 0.74 4.91 1.93
N VAL A 32 0.26 6.10 1.58
CA VAL A 32 -0.53 6.95 2.47
C VAL A 32 -1.99 6.83 2.08
N THR A 33 -2.83 6.32 2.99
CA THR A 33 -4.24 6.04 2.70
C THR A 33 -5.11 6.19 3.94
N ARG A 34 -6.41 6.41 3.75
CA ARG A 34 -7.42 6.31 4.82
C ARG A 34 -8.32 5.09 4.65
N ASP A 35 -8.02 4.25 3.67
CA ASP A 35 -8.72 2.99 3.44
C ASP A 35 -8.39 1.99 4.55
N SER A 36 -9.41 1.51 5.25
CA SER A 36 -9.24 0.58 6.36
C SER A 36 -8.69 -0.78 5.94
N ASP A 37 -9.02 -1.25 4.73
CA ASP A 37 -8.60 -2.56 4.25
C ASP A 37 -7.11 -2.54 3.90
N LEU A 38 -6.63 -1.44 3.31
CA LEU A 38 -5.19 -1.21 3.12
C LEU A 38 -4.47 -0.99 4.45
N LEU A 39 -5.00 -0.15 5.36
CA LEU A 39 -4.37 0.14 6.65
C LEU A 39 -4.21 -1.12 7.51
N ARG A 40 -5.11 -2.09 7.41
CA ARG A 40 -5.00 -3.38 8.12
C ARG A 40 -3.78 -4.19 7.73
N LEU A 41 -3.21 -3.96 6.54
CA LEU A 41 -1.98 -4.61 6.14
C LEU A 41 -0.77 -4.11 6.93
N ASN A 42 -0.80 -2.84 7.38
CA ASN A 42 0.26 -2.13 8.12
C ASN A 42 1.60 -2.01 7.35
N GLN A 43 2.11 -3.10 6.81
CA GLN A 43 3.29 -3.15 5.97
C GLN A 43 3.16 -4.27 4.94
N TYR A 44 3.61 -4.01 3.72
CA TYR A 44 3.80 -5.04 2.70
C TYR A 44 5.23 -4.98 2.16
N GLN A 45 6.02 -6.04 2.41
CA GLN A 45 7.46 -6.07 2.10
C GLN A 45 8.19 -4.85 2.70
N SER A 46 8.77 -3.98 1.87
CA SER A 46 9.47 -2.76 2.29
C SER A 46 8.59 -1.50 2.27
N ILE A 47 7.29 -1.65 2.03
CA ILE A 47 6.32 -0.56 1.91
C ILE A 47 5.52 -0.48 3.21
N GLU A 48 5.66 0.63 3.94
CA GLU A 48 4.78 0.93 5.07
C GLU A 48 3.46 1.52 4.59
N ILE A 49 2.35 1.06 5.16
CA ILE A 49 1.01 1.52 4.81
C ILE A 49 0.48 2.27 6.02
N VAL A 50 0.35 3.59 5.86
CA VAL A 50 0.10 4.52 6.97
C VAL A 50 -1.02 5.48 6.61
N ASP A 51 -1.66 6.06 7.63
CA ASP A 51 -2.55 7.18 7.43
C ASP A 51 -1.79 8.50 7.27
N ASP A 52 -2.52 9.56 6.95
CA ASP A 52 -1.94 10.88 6.73
C ASP A 52 -1.35 11.48 8.00
N GLU A 53 -1.93 11.20 9.18
CA GLU A 53 -1.40 11.68 10.46
C GLU A 53 -0.04 11.06 10.79
N ALA A 54 0.08 9.74 10.64
CA ALA A 54 1.33 9.01 10.82
C ALA A 54 2.39 9.43 9.78
N PHE A 55 2.00 9.62 8.51
CA PHE A 55 2.94 10.07 7.48
C PHE A 55 3.42 11.51 7.72
N LEU A 56 2.54 12.40 8.19
CA LEU A 56 2.94 13.76 8.58
C LEU A 56 4.05 13.73 9.64
N ALA A 57 3.96 12.85 10.64
CA ALA A 57 4.98 12.70 11.67
C ALA A 57 6.34 12.22 11.15
N VAL A 58 6.38 11.52 10.01
CA VAL A 58 7.62 11.10 9.34
C VAL A 58 8.29 12.28 8.63
N ILE A 59 7.51 13.13 7.96
CA ILE A 59 8.06 14.19 7.09
C ILE A 59 8.39 15.50 7.82
N VAL A 60 7.84 15.73 9.02
CA VAL A 60 8.07 16.96 9.80
C VAL A 60 9.24 16.86 10.80
N LYS A 61 10.02 15.79 10.72
CA LYS A 61 11.32 15.68 11.42
C LYS A 61 12.41 16.41 10.67
#